data_AF-A0A8T7KHU5-F1
#
_entry.id   AF-A0A8T7KHU5-F1
#
_cell.length_a   1.000
_cell.length_b   1.000
_cell.length_c   1.000
_cell.angle_alpha   90.00
_cell.angle_beta   90.00
_cell.angle_gamma   90.00
#
_symmetry.space_group_name_H-M   'P 1'
#
loop_
_entity.id
_entity.type
_entity.pdbx_description
1 polymer ?
#
loop_
_entity_poly.entity_id
_entity_poly.type
_entity_poly.pdbx_seq_one_letter_code
_entity_poly.pdbx_strand_id
1 'polypeptide(L)'
;MDERILEFVAALRAAGLHISIAESLDALRAVEQTGIAEPALLRAALRATLVKTHSDLPSFERLFPLYFGGSGVAFVQPGEEAALSPAEQALLDQALQAALTQAPSPELARIFTAIASGQPLQAGELAALLARLGPPPTSSPIFQPWMARRALRELQFEQLEVLLHALLAQLRAAGLRGAALAALEQSIRLNQAAQAEQIGRAVGLQMQRQAATAHERVDPRDTLLDRPFHLLDTGESEALRGEVARLAAQLRTQAAL
;
A
#
# COMPACT_ATOMS: atom_id res chain seq x y z
N MET A 1 -9.74 11.42 1.00
CA MET A 1 -9.07 11.34 -0.31
C MET A 1 -7.85 12.25 -0.33
N ASP A 2 -8.00 13.49 0.15
CA ASP A 2 -6.93 14.49 0.27
C ASP A 2 -5.71 13.94 1.00
N GLU A 3 -5.91 13.22 2.10
CA GLU A 3 -4.83 12.54 2.82
C GLU A 3 -4.03 11.59 1.92
N ARG A 4 -4.71 10.80 1.08
CA ARG A 4 -4.08 9.87 0.13
C ARG A 4 -3.30 10.61 -0.97
N ILE A 5 -3.75 11.79 -1.37
CA ILE A 5 -3.04 12.69 -2.31
C ILE A 5 -1.81 13.27 -1.64
N LEU A 6 -1.92 13.75 -0.40
CA LEU A 6 -0.79 14.27 0.37
C LEU A 6 0.27 13.18 0.64
N GLU A 7 -0.16 11.96 0.96
CA GLU A 7 0.73 10.81 1.12
C GLU A 7 1.44 10.45 -0.20
N PHE A 8 0.75 10.57 -1.33
CA PHE A 8 1.37 10.38 -2.66
C PHE A 8 2.39 11.46 -2.97
N VAL A 9 2.07 12.74 -2.70
CA VAL A 9 3.01 13.85 -2.85
C VAL A 9 4.24 13.65 -1.98
N ALA A 10 4.08 13.21 -0.73
CA ALA A 10 5.20 12.87 0.15
C ALA A 10 6.07 11.75 -0.42
N ALA A 11 5.46 10.72 -1.00
CA ALA A 11 6.19 9.61 -1.62
C ALA A 11 6.96 10.02 -2.88
N LEU A 12 6.37 10.91 -3.70
CA LEU A 12 7.06 11.47 -4.86
C LEU A 12 8.27 12.30 -4.44
N ARG A 13 8.15 13.13 -3.39
CA ARG A 13 9.29 13.87 -2.81
C ARG A 13 10.39 12.94 -2.32
N ALA A 14 10.02 11.88 -1.62
CA ALA A 14 10.94 10.86 -1.15
C ALA A 14 11.63 10.08 -2.29
N ALA A 15 10.97 9.99 -3.45
CA ALA A 15 11.53 9.42 -4.66
C ALA A 15 12.35 10.43 -5.50
N GLY A 16 12.61 11.63 -4.96
CA GLY A 16 13.46 12.65 -5.57
C GLY A 16 12.73 13.75 -6.34
N LEU A 17 11.39 13.76 -6.40
CA LEU A 17 10.66 14.81 -7.13
C LEU A 17 10.58 16.11 -6.32
N HIS A 18 11.00 17.22 -6.92
CA HIS A 18 10.90 18.55 -6.30
C HIS A 18 9.50 19.15 -6.45
N ILE A 19 8.62 18.78 -5.52
CA ILE A 19 7.23 19.26 -5.47
C ILE A 19 7.06 20.37 -4.42
N SER A 20 6.63 21.56 -4.83
CA SER A 20 6.38 22.69 -3.92
C SER A 20 5.05 22.56 -3.17
N ILE A 21 4.84 23.37 -2.13
CA ILE A 21 3.54 23.43 -1.42
C ILE A 21 2.44 23.93 -2.37
N ALA A 22 2.75 24.91 -3.22
CA ALA A 22 1.81 25.43 -4.21
C ALA A 22 1.36 24.33 -5.18
N GLU A 23 2.29 23.52 -5.70
CA GLU A 23 1.94 22.38 -6.56
C GLU A 23 1.13 21.31 -5.84
N SER A 24 1.38 21.12 -4.54
CA SER A 24 0.58 20.19 -3.71
C SER A 24 -0.87 20.68 -3.62
N LEU A 25 -1.08 21.99 -3.46
CA LEU A 25 -2.41 22.61 -3.44
C LEU A 25 -3.07 22.56 -4.82
N ASP A 26 -2.31 22.82 -5.89
CA ASP A 26 -2.82 22.75 -7.26
C ASP A 26 -3.24 21.33 -7.64
N ALA A 27 -2.50 20.32 -7.18
CA ALA A 27 -2.88 18.92 -7.32
C ALA A 27 -4.19 18.59 -6.59
N LEU A 28 -4.36 19.06 -5.34
CA LEU A 28 -5.60 18.87 -4.59
C LEU A 28 -6.80 19.52 -5.33
N ARG A 29 -6.65 20.77 -5.75
CA ARG A 29 -7.67 21.50 -6.53
C ARG A 29 -7.99 20.82 -7.85
N ALA A 30 -6.97 20.33 -8.57
CA ALA A 30 -7.19 19.63 -9.83
C ALA A 30 -8.03 18.36 -9.61
N VAL A 31 -7.75 17.61 -8.54
CA VAL A 31 -8.52 16.41 -8.20
C VAL A 31 -9.96 16.74 -7.76
N GLU A 32 -10.17 17.84 -7.04
CA GLU A 32 -11.53 18.32 -6.72
C GLU A 32 -12.36 18.59 -7.98
N GLN A 33 -11.74 19.11 -9.04
CA GLN A 33 -12.41 19.43 -10.30
C GLN A 33 -12.63 18.19 -11.19
N THR A 34 -11.64 17.29 -11.27
CA THR A 34 -11.74 16.10 -12.13
C THR A 34 -12.52 14.96 -11.48
N GLY A 35 -12.64 14.97 -10.16
CA GLY A 35 -13.13 13.84 -9.40
C GLY A 35 -12.18 12.64 -9.43
N ILE A 36 -12.62 11.53 -8.84
CA ILE A 36 -11.81 10.33 -8.59
C ILE A 36 -12.42 9.05 -9.20
N ALA A 37 -13.55 9.18 -9.88
CA ALA A 37 -14.29 8.05 -10.45
C ALA A 37 -13.54 7.41 -11.63
N GLU A 38 -12.77 8.21 -12.37
CA GLU A 38 -12.01 7.76 -13.53
C GLU A 38 -10.51 7.75 -13.24
N PRO A 39 -9.89 6.57 -13.05
CA PRO A 39 -8.47 6.46 -12.71
C PRO A 39 -7.54 7.10 -13.75
N ALA A 40 -7.92 7.05 -15.03
CA ALA A 40 -7.16 7.67 -16.11
C ALA A 40 -7.16 9.20 -16.01
N LEU A 41 -8.31 9.79 -15.66
CA LEU A 41 -8.46 11.23 -15.50
C LEU A 41 -7.72 11.73 -14.24
N LEU A 42 -7.87 11.00 -13.13
CA LEU A 42 -7.10 11.25 -11.90
C LEU A 42 -5.59 11.20 -12.16
N ARG A 43 -5.13 10.20 -12.92
CA ARG A 43 -3.71 10.10 -13.33
C ARG A 43 -3.26 11.29 -14.15
N ALA A 44 -4.07 11.70 -15.13
CA ALA A 44 -3.75 12.85 -15.98
C ALA A 44 -3.67 14.14 -15.16
N ALA A 45 -4.62 14.39 -14.25
CA ALA A 45 -4.66 15.58 -13.40
C ALA A 45 -3.44 15.67 -12.47
N LEU A 46 -3.12 14.56 -11.78
CA LEU A 46 -1.97 14.51 -10.88
C LEU A 46 -0.65 14.59 -11.65
N ARG A 47 -0.55 13.96 -12.82
CA ARG A 47 0.64 14.08 -13.67
C ARG A 47 0.85 15.51 -14.13
N ALA A 48 -0.22 16.19 -14.58
CA ALA A 48 -0.14 17.56 -15.07
C ALA A 48 0.26 18.58 -14.00
N THR A 49 -0.11 18.33 -12.74
CA THR A 49 0.16 19.23 -11.61
C THR A 49 1.49 18.95 -10.91
N LEU A 50 1.95 17.70 -10.90
CA LEU A 50 3.11 17.28 -10.09
C LEU A 50 4.38 16.96 -10.88
N VAL A 51 4.28 16.68 -12.19
CA VAL A 51 5.44 16.28 -13.02
C VAL A 51 5.90 17.44 -13.89
N LYS A 52 7.05 18.03 -13.54
CA LYS A 52 7.64 19.19 -14.26
C LYS A 52 8.57 18.76 -15.39
N THR A 53 9.29 17.68 -15.19
CA THR A 53 10.33 17.22 -16.12
C THR A 53 10.06 15.80 -16.58
N HIS A 54 10.57 15.45 -17.77
CA HIS A 54 10.44 14.09 -18.29
C HIS A 54 11.18 13.06 -17.42
N SER A 55 12.25 13.47 -16.73
CA SER A 55 13.00 12.61 -15.79
C SER A 55 12.20 12.19 -14.56
N ASP A 56 11.19 12.97 -14.17
CA ASP A 56 10.32 12.68 -13.02
C ASP A 56 9.21 11.67 -13.37
N LEU A 57 8.90 11.53 -14.66
CA LEU A 57 7.79 10.70 -15.15
C LEU A 57 7.91 9.22 -14.76
N PRO A 58 9.07 8.55 -14.86
CA PRO A 58 9.21 7.15 -14.44
C PRO A 58 8.89 6.93 -12.96
N SER A 59 9.31 7.84 -12.07
CA SER A 59 8.99 7.76 -10.65
C SER A 59 7.52 7.99 -10.38
N PHE A 60 6.89 8.95 -11.07
CA PHE A 60 5.45 9.15 -11.02
C PHE A 60 4.67 7.90 -11.47
N GLU A 61 4.97 7.37 -12.66
CA GLU A 61 4.26 6.21 -13.24
C GLU A 61 4.45 4.93 -12.39
N ARG A 62 5.58 4.81 -11.70
CA ARG A 62 5.83 3.71 -10.75
C ARG A 62 5.04 3.85 -9.46
N LEU A 63 4.91 5.07 -8.93
CA LEU A 63 4.26 5.30 -7.63
C LEU A 63 2.74 5.44 -7.76
N PHE A 64 2.24 6.03 -8.85
CA PHE A 64 0.82 6.29 -9.03
C PHE A 64 -0.06 5.05 -8.83
N PRO A 65 0.24 3.87 -9.42
CA PRO A 65 -0.57 2.67 -9.23
C PRO A 65 -0.58 2.16 -7.79
N LEU A 66 0.48 2.42 -7.01
CA LEU A 66 0.52 2.02 -5.61
C LEU A 66 -0.45 2.85 -4.77
N TYR A 67 -0.62 4.13 -5.12
CA TYR A 67 -1.49 5.04 -4.38
C TYR A 67 -2.90 5.10 -4.95
N PHE A 68 -3.11 5.01 -6.26
CA PHE A 68 -4.40 5.23 -6.91
C PHE A 68 -4.79 4.19 -7.93
N GLY A 69 -3.94 3.17 -8.14
CA GLY A 69 -4.49 1.92 -8.65
C GLY A 69 -5.58 1.53 -7.66
N GLY A 70 -6.83 1.45 -8.13
CA GLY A 70 -7.81 0.61 -7.44
C GLY A 70 -7.14 -0.72 -7.13
N SER A 71 -7.62 -1.46 -6.10
CA SER A 71 -6.94 -2.68 -5.64
C SER A 71 -6.43 -3.51 -6.83
N GLY A 72 -7.18 -3.53 -7.96
CA GLY A 72 -6.66 -3.82 -9.32
C GLY A 72 -6.46 -5.31 -9.49
N VAL A 73 -6.08 -5.93 -8.40
CA VAL A 73 -6.75 -7.07 -7.82
C VAL A 73 -8.29 -6.91 -7.82
N ALA A 74 -8.96 -7.75 -8.60
CA ALA A 74 -10.41 -7.88 -8.59
C ALA A 74 -10.84 -8.83 -7.46
N PHE A 75 -11.86 -8.41 -6.71
CA PHE A 75 -12.58 -9.28 -5.78
C PHE A 75 -13.91 -9.67 -6.42
N VAL A 76 -14.33 -10.91 -6.22
CA VAL A 76 -15.61 -11.45 -6.69
C VAL A 76 -16.53 -11.67 -5.52
N GLN A 77 -17.85 -11.55 -5.73
CA GLN A 77 -18.84 -11.79 -4.70
C GLN A 77 -19.18 -13.28 -4.62
N PRO A 78 -18.70 -14.05 -3.62
CA PRO A 78 -18.80 -15.51 -3.67
C PRO A 78 -20.25 -16.02 -3.71
N GLY A 79 -21.17 -15.34 -3.02
CA GLY A 79 -22.59 -15.71 -3.03
C GLY A 79 -23.27 -15.45 -4.39
N GLU A 80 -22.87 -14.40 -5.09
CA GLU A 80 -23.38 -14.08 -6.43
C GLU A 80 -22.84 -15.08 -7.47
N GLU A 81 -21.54 -15.37 -7.42
CA GLU A 81 -20.91 -16.32 -8.37
C GLU A 81 -21.37 -17.76 -8.17
N ALA A 82 -21.72 -18.12 -6.94
CA ALA A 82 -22.34 -19.42 -6.65
C ALA A 82 -23.85 -19.47 -6.95
N ALA A 83 -24.45 -18.36 -7.40
CA ALA A 83 -25.87 -18.22 -7.65
C ALA A 83 -26.71 -18.76 -6.48
N LEU A 84 -26.40 -18.29 -5.26
CA LEU A 84 -27.08 -18.70 -4.05
C LEU A 84 -28.50 -18.12 -3.98
N SER A 85 -29.46 -18.94 -3.60
CA SER A 85 -30.77 -18.48 -3.18
C SER A 85 -30.70 -17.77 -1.82
N PRO A 86 -31.71 -16.96 -1.43
CA PRO A 86 -31.72 -16.31 -0.12
C PRO A 86 -31.60 -17.28 1.07
N ALA A 87 -32.16 -18.50 0.94
CA ALA A 87 -32.03 -19.54 1.96
C ALA A 87 -30.60 -20.09 2.04
N GLU A 88 -29.96 -20.30 0.89
CA GLU A 88 -28.55 -20.73 0.81
C GLU A 88 -27.58 -19.63 1.30
N GLN A 89 -27.92 -18.36 1.07
CA GLN A 89 -27.18 -17.22 1.61
C GLN A 89 -27.21 -17.24 3.16
N ALA A 90 -28.38 -17.50 3.76
CA ALA A 90 -28.49 -17.63 5.21
C ALA A 90 -27.69 -18.82 5.76
N LEU A 91 -27.62 -19.93 5.02
CA LEU A 91 -26.75 -21.07 5.38
C LEU A 91 -25.26 -20.68 5.31
N LEU A 92 -24.86 -19.94 4.27
CA LEU A 92 -23.50 -19.40 4.15
C LEU A 92 -23.15 -18.50 5.34
N ASP A 93 -24.02 -17.57 5.70
CA ASP A 93 -23.80 -16.65 6.81
C ASP A 93 -23.64 -17.40 8.15
N GLN A 94 -24.50 -18.40 8.40
CA GLN A 94 -24.40 -19.23 9.61
C GLN A 94 -23.12 -20.06 9.65
N ALA A 95 -22.75 -20.70 8.55
CA ALA A 95 -21.53 -21.50 8.48
C ALA A 95 -20.27 -20.62 8.57
N LEU A 96 -20.31 -19.43 7.96
CA LEU A 96 -19.24 -18.43 8.08
C LEU A 96 -19.08 -18.02 9.55
N GLN A 97 -20.16 -17.71 10.24
CA GLN A 97 -20.11 -17.33 11.65
C GLN A 97 -19.54 -18.46 12.53
N ALA A 98 -19.88 -19.72 12.24
CA ALA A 98 -19.33 -20.89 12.94
C ALA A 98 -17.86 -21.18 12.58
N ALA A 99 -17.39 -20.81 11.39
CA ALA A 99 -15.98 -20.89 11.03
C ALA A 99 -15.17 -19.78 11.73
N LEU A 100 -15.73 -18.57 11.83
CA LEU A 100 -15.07 -17.43 12.47
C LEU A 100 -14.83 -17.63 13.97
N THR A 101 -15.69 -18.39 14.68
CA THR A 101 -15.46 -18.73 16.09
C THR A 101 -14.26 -19.67 16.30
N GLN A 102 -13.83 -20.37 15.25
CA GLN A 102 -12.67 -21.26 15.26
C GLN A 102 -11.39 -20.57 14.78
N ALA A 103 -11.47 -19.29 14.39
CA ALA A 103 -10.31 -18.55 13.92
C ALA A 103 -9.27 -18.36 15.04
N PRO A 104 -7.97 -18.59 14.77
CA PRO A 104 -6.91 -18.48 15.78
C PRO A 104 -6.66 -17.04 16.26
N SER A 105 -7.08 -16.04 15.49
CA SER A 105 -6.91 -14.63 15.84
C SER A 105 -8.07 -13.78 15.33
N PRO A 106 -8.40 -12.66 16.01
CA PRO A 106 -9.43 -11.74 15.55
C PRO A 106 -9.04 -11.04 14.23
N GLU A 107 -7.75 -10.84 13.98
CA GLU A 107 -7.25 -10.30 12.72
C GLU A 107 -7.53 -11.27 11.56
N LEU A 108 -7.26 -12.56 11.76
CA LEU A 108 -7.52 -13.56 10.72
C LEU A 108 -9.01 -13.76 10.48
N ALA A 109 -9.83 -13.72 11.53
CA ALA A 109 -11.29 -13.72 11.40
C ALA A 109 -11.77 -12.56 10.50
N ARG A 110 -11.25 -11.34 10.72
CA ARG A 110 -11.58 -10.16 9.89
C ARG A 110 -11.14 -10.32 8.45
N ILE A 111 -9.92 -10.82 8.22
CA ILE A 111 -9.39 -11.09 6.87
C ILE A 111 -10.27 -12.13 6.16
N PHE A 112 -10.63 -13.21 6.85
CA PHE A 112 -11.48 -14.26 6.29
C PHE A 112 -12.87 -13.74 5.95
N THR A 113 -13.47 -12.91 6.80
CA THR A 113 -14.74 -12.23 6.51
C THR A 113 -14.65 -11.38 5.24
N ALA A 114 -13.59 -10.57 5.08
CA ALA A 114 -13.39 -9.73 3.91
C ALA A 114 -13.27 -10.58 2.61
N ILE A 115 -12.54 -11.69 2.68
CA ILE A 115 -12.40 -12.63 1.57
C ILE A 115 -13.75 -13.29 1.23
N ALA A 116 -14.50 -13.75 2.24
CA ALA A 116 -15.77 -14.43 2.08
C ALA A 116 -16.89 -13.49 1.58
N SER A 117 -16.79 -12.19 1.87
CA SER A 117 -17.71 -11.16 1.38
C SER A 117 -17.27 -10.47 0.09
N GLY A 118 -16.15 -10.89 -0.50
CA GLY A 118 -15.63 -10.26 -1.73
C GLY A 118 -15.28 -8.78 -1.56
N GLN A 119 -14.93 -8.35 -0.36
CA GLN A 119 -14.57 -6.96 -0.08
C GLN A 119 -13.07 -6.85 0.20
N PRO A 120 -12.37 -5.87 -0.41
CA PRO A 120 -10.99 -5.59 -0.05
C PRO A 120 -10.91 -4.99 1.36
N LEU A 121 -9.84 -5.32 2.11
CA LEU A 121 -9.52 -4.59 3.34
C LEU A 121 -9.30 -3.10 3.02
N GLN A 122 -9.74 -2.21 3.92
CA GLN A 122 -9.52 -0.79 3.72
C GLN A 122 -8.03 -0.44 3.90
N ALA A 123 -7.56 0.58 3.18
CA ALA A 123 -6.14 0.97 3.22
C ALA A 123 -5.67 1.33 4.65
N GLY A 124 -6.50 2.05 5.42
CA GLY A 124 -6.21 2.40 6.81
C GLY A 124 -6.16 1.18 7.74
N GLU A 125 -7.05 0.22 7.55
CA GLU A 125 -7.06 -1.04 8.32
C GLU A 125 -5.80 -1.86 8.04
N LEU A 126 -5.43 -1.97 6.76
CA LEU A 126 -4.24 -2.69 6.35
C LEU A 126 -2.97 -2.01 6.86
N ALA A 127 -2.90 -0.69 6.82
CA ALA A 127 -1.80 0.07 7.43
C ALA A 127 -1.70 -0.18 8.95
N ALA A 128 -2.83 -0.20 9.67
CA ALA A 128 -2.85 -0.48 11.10
C ALA A 128 -2.41 -1.91 11.44
N LEU A 129 -2.83 -2.90 10.64
CA LEU A 129 -2.37 -4.29 10.77
C LEU A 129 -0.85 -4.39 10.56
N LEU A 130 -0.34 -3.77 9.51
CA LEU A 130 1.09 -3.80 9.17
C LEU A 130 1.95 -3.01 10.14
N ALA A 131 1.44 -1.93 10.73
CA ALA A 131 2.15 -1.14 11.74
C ALA A 131 2.45 -1.97 13.01
N ARG A 132 1.57 -2.90 13.38
CA ARG A 132 1.76 -3.80 14.55
C ARG A 132 2.88 -4.81 14.37
N LEU A 133 3.26 -5.12 13.13
CA LEU A 133 4.36 -6.05 12.81
C LEU A 133 5.75 -5.45 13.08
N GLY A 134 5.80 -4.13 13.32
CA GLY A 134 7.03 -3.38 13.50
C GLY A 134 7.70 -3.00 12.17
N PRO A 135 8.64 -2.04 12.22
CA PRO A 135 9.36 -1.61 11.03
C PRO A 135 10.28 -2.73 10.50
N PRO A 136 10.52 -2.78 9.19
CA PRO A 136 11.56 -3.63 8.62
C PRO A 136 12.94 -3.18 9.11
N PRO A 137 13.95 -4.08 9.11
CA PRO A 137 15.33 -3.72 9.42
C PRO A 137 15.94 -2.74 8.40
N THR A 138 15.36 -2.66 7.21
CA THR A 138 15.77 -1.77 6.12
C THR A 138 14.58 -1.40 5.25
N SER A 139 14.54 -0.16 4.76
CA SER A 139 13.49 0.32 3.85
C SER A 139 13.80 0.08 2.37
N SER A 140 14.84 -0.71 2.05
CA SER A 140 15.23 -0.97 0.67
C SER A 140 14.17 -1.81 -0.08
N PRO A 141 13.80 -1.43 -1.33
CA PRO A 141 12.78 -2.13 -2.12
C PRO A 141 13.06 -3.62 -2.35
N ILE A 142 14.33 -4.04 -2.36
CA ILE A 142 14.71 -5.45 -2.58
C ILE A 142 14.18 -6.38 -1.48
N PHE A 143 13.89 -5.85 -0.29
CA PHE A 143 13.36 -6.61 0.84
C PHE A 143 11.82 -6.63 0.90
N GLN A 144 11.14 -5.93 -0.01
CA GLN A 144 9.67 -5.90 -0.03
C GLN A 144 9.03 -7.30 -0.13
N PRO A 145 9.52 -8.24 -0.98
CA PRO A 145 8.93 -9.59 -1.05
C PRO A 145 9.13 -10.40 0.23
N TRP A 146 10.26 -10.20 0.92
CA TRP A 146 10.53 -10.83 2.20
C TRP A 146 9.62 -10.28 3.31
N MET A 147 9.48 -8.95 3.39
CA MET A 147 8.57 -8.31 4.34
C MET A 147 7.11 -8.69 4.08
N ALA A 148 6.68 -8.77 2.82
CA ALA A 148 5.33 -9.21 2.47
C ALA A 148 5.07 -10.64 2.96
N ARG A 149 6.02 -11.56 2.74
CA ARG A 149 5.91 -12.95 3.21
C ARG A 149 5.92 -13.05 4.73
N ARG A 150 6.73 -12.22 5.41
CA ARG A 150 6.69 -12.10 6.86
C ARG A 150 5.31 -11.63 7.32
N ALA A 151 4.76 -10.58 6.72
CA ALA A 151 3.44 -10.06 7.06
C ALA A 151 2.34 -11.12 6.91
N LEU A 152 2.32 -11.86 5.80
CA LEU A 152 1.37 -12.97 5.61
C LEU A 152 1.50 -14.04 6.70
N ARG A 153 2.72 -14.42 7.08
CA ARG A 153 2.96 -15.41 8.14
C ARG A 153 2.48 -14.90 9.51
N GLU A 154 2.79 -13.67 9.86
CA GLU A 154 2.37 -13.06 11.15
C GLU A 154 0.85 -12.89 11.22
N LEU A 155 0.22 -12.58 10.09
CA LEU A 155 -1.24 -12.57 9.94
C LEU A 155 -1.84 -13.99 9.86
N GLN A 156 -1.02 -15.03 9.97
CA GLN A 156 -1.42 -16.45 9.95
C GLN A 156 -2.18 -16.85 8.68
N PHE A 157 -1.85 -16.26 7.52
CA PHE A 157 -2.58 -16.43 6.27
C PHE A 157 -2.75 -17.90 5.82
N GLU A 158 -1.82 -18.77 6.24
CA GLU A 158 -1.88 -20.23 6.04
C GLU A 158 -3.11 -20.89 6.68
N GLN A 159 -3.65 -20.32 7.75
CA GLN A 159 -4.83 -20.84 8.45
C GLN A 159 -6.14 -20.54 7.73
N LEU A 160 -6.14 -19.67 6.71
CA LEU A 160 -7.32 -19.41 5.87
C LEU A 160 -7.77 -20.67 5.14
N GLU A 161 -6.83 -21.53 4.75
CA GLU A 161 -7.16 -22.83 4.14
C GLU A 161 -7.95 -23.71 5.12
N VAL A 162 -7.54 -23.77 6.39
CA VAL A 162 -8.23 -24.57 7.41
C VAL A 162 -9.66 -24.06 7.61
N LEU A 163 -9.85 -22.74 7.68
CA LEU A 163 -11.17 -22.12 7.79
C LEU A 163 -12.04 -22.37 6.56
N LEU A 164 -11.47 -22.28 5.36
CA LEU A 164 -12.18 -22.57 4.11
C LEU A 164 -12.66 -24.03 4.08
N HIS A 165 -11.80 -24.99 4.44
CA HIS A 165 -12.19 -26.40 4.48
C HIS A 165 -13.30 -26.64 5.51
N ALA A 166 -13.21 -26.03 6.69
CA ALA A 166 -14.25 -26.12 7.72
C ALA A 166 -15.59 -25.54 7.24
N LEU A 167 -15.57 -24.36 6.60
CA LEU A 167 -16.73 -23.70 6.02
C LEU A 167 -17.41 -24.60 4.96
N LEU A 168 -16.64 -25.11 4.00
CA LEU A 168 -17.17 -25.97 2.93
C LEU A 168 -17.71 -27.30 3.46
N ALA A 169 -17.10 -27.86 4.51
CA ALA A 169 -17.59 -29.06 5.16
C ALA A 169 -18.97 -28.83 5.83
N GLN A 170 -19.13 -27.71 6.53
CA GLN A 170 -20.40 -27.33 7.16
C GLN A 170 -21.49 -27.09 6.11
N LEU A 171 -21.17 -26.38 5.02
CA LEU A 171 -22.13 -26.13 3.94
C LEU A 171 -22.54 -27.40 3.21
N ARG A 172 -21.60 -28.34 3.01
CA ARG A 172 -21.91 -29.66 2.47
C ARG A 172 -22.85 -30.43 3.39
N ALA A 173 -22.61 -30.41 4.70
CA ALA A 173 -23.48 -31.06 5.68
C ALA A 173 -24.87 -30.42 5.76
N ALA A 174 -24.96 -29.10 5.54
CA ALA A 174 -26.22 -28.35 5.46
C ALA A 174 -26.98 -28.56 4.14
N GLY A 175 -26.44 -29.32 3.19
CA GLY A 175 -27.11 -29.69 1.95
C GLY A 175 -26.93 -28.70 0.81
N LEU A 176 -25.91 -27.83 0.85
CA LEU A 176 -25.61 -26.92 -0.26
C LEU A 176 -25.27 -27.71 -1.54
N ARG A 177 -25.75 -27.22 -2.69
CA ARG A 177 -25.53 -27.86 -4.00
C ARG A 177 -24.03 -27.96 -4.31
N GLY A 178 -23.59 -29.09 -4.87
CA GLY A 178 -22.18 -29.32 -5.20
C GLY A 178 -21.57 -28.28 -6.15
N ALA A 179 -22.34 -27.81 -7.14
CA ALA A 179 -21.90 -26.73 -8.04
C ALA A 179 -21.71 -25.39 -7.30
N ALA A 180 -22.59 -25.07 -6.35
CA ALA A 180 -22.48 -23.87 -5.53
C ALA A 180 -21.26 -23.94 -4.58
N LEU A 181 -20.99 -25.11 -3.99
CA LEU A 181 -19.79 -25.33 -3.17
C LEU A 181 -18.50 -25.12 -3.98
N ALA A 182 -18.44 -25.65 -5.21
CA ALA A 182 -17.27 -25.48 -6.08
C ALA A 182 -17.07 -24.01 -6.48
N ALA A 183 -18.15 -23.31 -6.83
CA ALA A 183 -18.11 -21.88 -7.17
C ALA A 183 -17.71 -21.01 -5.96
N LEU A 184 -18.20 -21.32 -4.76
CA LEU A 184 -17.78 -20.66 -3.52
C LEU A 184 -16.30 -20.88 -3.23
N GLU A 185 -15.82 -22.13 -3.31
CA GLU A 185 -14.42 -22.45 -3.11
C GLU A 185 -13.53 -21.65 -4.07
N GLN A 186 -13.85 -21.67 -5.36
CA GLN A 186 -13.09 -20.94 -6.37
C GLN A 186 -13.09 -19.44 -6.11
N SER A 187 -14.24 -18.84 -5.80
CA SER A 187 -14.38 -17.41 -5.53
C SER A 187 -13.61 -16.98 -4.29
N ILE A 188 -13.68 -17.76 -3.20
CA ILE A 188 -12.94 -17.49 -1.97
C ILE A 188 -11.42 -17.60 -2.22
N ARG A 189 -10.96 -18.59 -2.99
CA ARG A 189 -9.53 -18.72 -3.36
C ARG A 189 -9.04 -17.56 -4.21
N LEU A 190 -9.86 -17.08 -5.15
CA LEU A 190 -9.55 -15.87 -5.93
C LEU A 190 -9.42 -14.65 -5.00
N ASN A 191 -10.38 -14.45 -4.10
CA ASN A 191 -10.36 -13.36 -3.13
C ASN A 191 -9.19 -13.47 -2.13
N GLN A 192 -8.76 -14.67 -1.77
CA GLN A 192 -7.61 -14.91 -0.91
C GLN A 192 -6.29 -14.51 -1.60
N ALA A 193 -6.09 -14.95 -2.85
CA ALA A 193 -4.94 -14.54 -3.65
C ALA A 193 -4.91 -13.02 -3.83
N ALA A 194 -6.09 -12.45 -4.09
CA ALA A 194 -6.30 -11.03 -4.18
C ALA A 194 -5.88 -10.27 -2.91
N GLN A 195 -6.35 -10.75 -1.76
CA GLN A 195 -6.03 -10.15 -0.47
C GLN A 195 -4.53 -10.25 -0.14
N ALA A 196 -3.86 -11.34 -0.52
CA ALA A 196 -2.41 -11.50 -0.34
C ALA A 196 -1.61 -10.50 -1.18
N GLU A 197 -2.02 -10.28 -2.44
CA GLU A 197 -1.41 -9.27 -3.30
C GLU A 197 -1.59 -7.86 -2.72
N GLN A 198 -2.79 -7.56 -2.22
CA GLN A 198 -3.08 -6.27 -1.59
C GLN A 198 -2.19 -6.01 -0.35
N ILE A 199 -1.97 -7.04 0.49
CA ILE A 199 -1.04 -6.98 1.62
C ILE A 199 0.38 -6.68 1.14
N GLY A 200 0.85 -7.35 0.08
CA GLY A 200 2.18 -7.10 -0.49
C GLY A 200 2.36 -5.66 -0.99
N ARG A 201 1.35 -5.11 -1.66
CA ARG A 201 1.36 -3.70 -2.12
C ARG A 201 1.42 -2.73 -0.95
N ALA A 202 0.62 -2.96 0.09
CA ALA A 202 0.61 -2.11 1.28
C ALA A 202 1.92 -2.16 2.08
N VAL A 203 2.55 -3.32 2.16
CA VAL A 203 3.91 -3.45 2.72
C VAL A 203 4.88 -2.57 1.93
N GLY A 204 4.84 -2.60 0.60
CA GLY A 204 5.68 -1.75 -0.25
C GLY A 204 5.48 -0.26 0.01
N LEU A 205 4.21 0.18 0.12
CA LEU A 205 3.87 1.56 0.46
C LEU A 205 4.40 1.98 1.84
N GLN A 206 4.23 1.13 2.84
CA GLN A 206 4.71 1.40 4.19
C GLN A 206 6.24 1.54 4.23
N MET A 207 6.96 0.65 3.52
CA MET A 207 8.42 0.71 3.43
C MET A 207 8.90 2.02 2.77
N GLN A 208 8.21 2.48 1.72
CA GLN A 208 8.53 3.75 1.06
C GLN A 208 8.32 4.95 1.98
N ARG A 209 7.22 4.99 2.76
CA ARG A 209 6.98 6.06 3.73
C ARG A 209 8.04 6.09 4.83
N GLN A 210 8.46 4.91 5.29
CA GLN A 210 9.54 4.81 6.26
C GLN A 210 10.88 5.25 5.68
N ALA A 211 11.17 4.94 4.41
CA ALA A 211 12.35 5.47 3.73
C ALA A 211 12.32 7.00 3.68
N ALA A 212 11.19 7.60 3.30
CA ALA A 212 11.01 9.05 3.24
C ALA A 212 11.33 9.73 4.58
N THR A 213 10.69 9.25 5.65
CA THR A 213 10.85 9.81 7.00
C THR A 213 12.23 9.57 7.59
N ALA A 214 12.92 8.49 7.21
CA ALA A 214 14.30 8.24 7.63
C ALA A 214 15.27 9.24 6.97
N HIS A 215 15.08 9.57 5.69
CA HIS A 215 15.89 10.58 5.01
C HIS A 215 15.65 12.01 5.56
N GLU A 216 14.46 12.31 6.07
CA GLU A 216 14.18 13.59 6.74
C GLU A 216 14.84 13.72 8.13
N ARG A 217 15.16 12.60 8.80
CA ARG A 217 15.72 12.58 10.16
C ARG A 217 17.25 12.55 10.23
N VAL A 218 17.90 12.09 9.17
CA VAL A 218 19.36 12.21 9.02
C VAL A 218 19.61 13.61 8.46
N ASP A 219 20.21 14.51 9.23
CA ASP A 219 20.61 15.81 8.69
C ASP A 219 21.57 15.52 7.51
N PRO A 220 21.23 15.89 6.26
CA PRO A 220 22.08 15.63 5.10
C PRO A 220 23.51 16.14 5.33
N ARG A 221 23.66 17.16 6.18
CA ARG A 221 24.93 17.74 6.61
C ARG A 221 25.90 16.74 7.22
N ASP A 222 25.40 15.77 8.00
CA ASP A 222 26.27 14.81 8.72
C ASP A 222 26.74 13.67 7.81
N THR A 223 26.04 13.39 6.72
CA THR A 223 26.37 12.28 5.80
C THR A 223 27.05 12.73 4.52
N LEU A 224 26.84 13.98 4.08
CA LEU A 224 27.47 14.53 2.88
C LEU A 224 28.97 14.81 3.05
N LEU A 225 29.43 15.04 4.29
CA LEU A 225 30.83 15.33 4.58
C LEU A 225 31.76 14.10 4.44
N ASP A 226 31.24 12.91 4.69
CA ASP A 226 32.02 11.65 4.69
C ASP A 226 31.85 10.82 3.41
N ARG A 227 31.02 11.28 2.45
CA ARG A 227 30.67 10.51 1.26
C ARG A 227 31.48 10.93 0.03
N PRO A 228 32.07 9.98 -0.73
CA PRO A 228 32.84 10.30 -1.94
C PRO A 228 31.99 11.02 -3.00
N PHE A 229 32.50 12.11 -3.57
CA PHE A 229 31.77 12.98 -4.52
C PHE A 229 31.15 12.27 -5.74
N HIS A 230 31.73 11.14 -6.17
CA HIS A 230 31.25 10.38 -7.33
C HIS A 230 30.04 9.47 -7.01
N LEU A 231 29.65 9.34 -5.74
CA LEU A 231 28.51 8.54 -5.27
C LEU A 231 27.32 9.40 -4.84
N LEU A 232 27.40 10.71 -5.06
CA LEU A 232 26.34 11.66 -4.77
C LEU A 232 25.35 11.68 -5.93
N ASP A 233 24.06 11.65 -5.62
CA ASP A 233 23.04 11.95 -6.60
C ASP A 233 22.95 13.48 -6.88
N THR A 234 22.10 13.85 -7.83
CA THR A 234 21.96 15.25 -8.26
C THR A 234 21.44 16.15 -7.14
N GLY A 235 20.53 15.66 -6.29
CA GLY A 235 19.97 16.41 -5.16
C GLY A 235 20.98 16.53 -4.01
N GLU A 236 21.71 15.47 -3.70
CA GLU A 236 22.79 15.43 -2.72
C GLU A 236 23.92 16.41 -3.11
N SER A 237 24.24 16.51 -4.41
CA SER A 237 25.25 17.44 -4.94
C SER A 237 24.85 18.91 -4.82
N GLU A 238 23.57 19.23 -4.91
CA GLU A 238 23.07 20.59 -4.68
C GLU A 238 23.07 20.97 -3.20
N ALA A 239 22.68 20.02 -2.33
CA ALA A 239 22.75 20.20 -0.89
C ALA A 239 24.19 20.46 -0.41
N LEU A 240 25.17 19.72 -0.94
CA LEU A 240 26.59 19.90 -0.61
C LEU A 240 27.12 21.27 -1.07
N ARG A 241 26.71 21.75 -2.25
CA ARG A 241 27.06 23.11 -2.73
C ARG A 241 26.53 24.20 -1.81
N GLY A 242 25.30 24.04 -1.29
CA GLY A 242 24.72 24.96 -0.32
C GLY A 242 25.54 25.07 0.97
N GLU A 243 26.01 23.93 1.51
CA GLU A 243 26.82 23.91 2.72
C GLU A 243 28.23 24.47 2.52
N VAL A 244 28.88 24.18 1.39
CA VAL A 244 30.18 24.77 1.04
C VAL A 244 30.06 26.30 0.94
N ALA A 245 28.98 26.81 0.34
CA ALA A 245 28.74 28.25 0.26
C ALA A 245 28.54 28.90 1.64
N ARG A 246 27.82 28.23 2.54
CA ARG A 246 27.61 28.69 3.92
C ARG A 246 28.91 28.71 4.73
N LEU A 247 29.72 27.65 4.65
CA LEU A 247 31.03 27.59 5.31
C LEU A 247 32.01 28.64 4.76
N ALA A 248 32.02 28.83 3.43
CA ALA A 248 32.80 29.89 2.80
C ALA A 248 32.37 31.29 3.26
N ALA A 249 31.07 31.51 3.47
CA ALA A 249 30.56 32.75 4.03
C ALA A 249 31.01 32.94 5.49
N GLN A 250 30.91 31.91 6.35
CA GLN A 250 31.38 31.97 7.73
C GLN A 250 32.89 32.24 7.83
N LEU A 251 33.69 31.60 6.99
CA LEU A 251 35.15 31.84 6.93
C LEU A 251 35.47 33.27 6.47
N ARG A 252 34.74 33.80 5.48
CA ARG A 252 34.89 35.21 5.06
C ARG A 252 34.57 36.18 6.19
N THR A 253 33.52 35.92 6.96
CA THR A 253 33.14 36.79 8.09
C THR A 253 34.19 36.72 9.21
N GLN A 254 34.77 35.55 9.47
CA GLN A 254 35.85 35.41 10.46
C GLN A 254 37.18 36.01 10.01
N ALA A 255 37.52 35.93 8.72
CA ALA A 255 38.75 36.52 8.18
C ALA A 255 38.71 38.06 8.02
N ALA A 256 37.52 38.66 8.18
CA ALA A 256 37.31 40.11 8.12
C ALA A 256 37.29 40.78 9.51
N LEU A 257 37.43 40.01 10.59
CA LEU A 257 37.61 40.44 11.98
C LEU A 257 39.10 40.36 12.37
#